data_AF-A0A9P7F996-F1
#
_entry.id   AF-A0A9P7F996-F1
#
_cell.length_a   1.000
_cell.length_b   1.000
_cell.length_c   1.000
_cell.angle_alpha   90.00
_cell.angle_beta   90.00
_cell.angle_gamma   90.00
#
_symmetry.space_group_name_H-M   'P 1'
#
loop_
_entity.id
_entity.type
_entity.pdbx_description
1 polymer ?
#
loop_
_entity_poly.entity_id
_entity_poly.type
_entity_poly.pdbx_seq_one_letter_code
_entity_poly.pdbx_strand_id
1 'polypeptide(L)'
;KLEYLVHWKGYPREEREWLSASELRNTPQAIADFHHKHPAAPRPMPTMRLRFQALENLTVPTRVPHQLFNWEDGTFERDLHWSRDATI
;
A
#
# COMPACT_ATOMS: atom_id res chain seq x y z
N LYS A 1 10.07 -12.75 7.57
CA LYS A 1 10.75 -12.68 8.89
C LYS A 1 11.96 -11.76 8.73
N LEU A 2 12.33 -10.95 9.74
CA LEU A 2 13.47 -10.02 9.63
C LEU A 2 14.78 -10.72 10.04
N GLU A 3 15.82 -10.53 9.23
CA GLU A 3 17.14 -11.12 9.41
C GLU A 3 18.22 -10.05 9.24
N TYR A 4 19.37 -10.28 9.87
CA TYR A 4 20.50 -9.37 9.88
C TYR A 4 21.75 -10.12 9.43
N LEU A 5 22.54 -9.49 8.56
CA LEU A 5 23.85 -10.01 8.18
C LEU A 5 24.88 -9.57 9.22
N VAL A 6 25.32 -10.51 10.04
CA VAL A 6 26.21 -10.26 11.18
C VAL A 6 27.65 -10.43 10.75
N HIS A 7 28.47 -9.46 11.16
CA HIS A 7 29.91 -9.52 10.99
C HIS A 7 30.57 -9.75 12.35
N TRP A 8 31.18 -10.93 12.51
CA TRP A 8 31.83 -11.33 13.74
C TRP A 8 33.15 -10.57 13.96
N LYS A 9 33.40 -10.18 15.20
CA LYS A 9 34.64 -9.49 15.57
C LYS A 9 35.83 -10.43 15.41
N GLY A 10 36.82 -10.02 14.61
CA GLY A 10 38.04 -10.79 14.38
C GLY A 10 37.95 -11.81 13.25
N TYR A 11 36.80 -11.89 12.58
CA TYR A 11 36.58 -12.78 11.44
C TYR A 11 36.51 -11.99 10.14
N PRO A 12 36.86 -12.61 9.01
CA PRO A 12 36.83 -11.95 7.72
C PRO A 12 35.39 -11.80 7.20
N ARG A 13 35.19 -11.14 6.05
CA ARG A 13 33.83 -10.83 5.56
C ARG A 13 33.08 -12.06 5.06
N GLU A 14 33.83 -13.07 4.65
CA GLU A 14 33.35 -14.33 4.08
C GLU A 14 32.61 -15.16 5.12
N GLU A 15 32.94 -14.97 6.41
CA GLU A 15 32.30 -15.63 7.55
C GLU A 15 31.10 -14.85 8.11
N ARG A 16 30.52 -13.94 7.32
CA ARG A 16 29.28 -13.27 7.73
C ARG A 16 28.11 -14.21 7.62
N GLU A 17 27.26 -14.18 8.63
CA GLU A 17 26.11 -15.07 8.72
C GLU A 17 24.81 -14.28 8.79
N TRP A 18 23.76 -14.83 8.17
CA TRP A 18 22.41 -14.31 8.31
C TRP A 18 21.79 -14.88 9.57
N LEU A 19 21.55 -14.02 10.56
CA LEU A 19 20.89 -14.38 11.81
C LEU A 19 19.52 -13.72 11.88
N SER A 20 18.54 -14.46 12.38
CA SER A 20 17.21 -13.93 12.58
C SER A 20 17.15 -12.98 13.77
N ALA A 21 16.20 -12.04 13.76
CA ALA A 21 15.99 -11.13 14.89
C ALA A 21 15.77 -11.85 16.25
N SER A 22 15.28 -13.10 16.23
CA SER A 22 15.14 -13.94 17.43
C SER A 22 16.46 -14.46 17.99
N GLU A 23 17.48 -14.66 17.15
CA GLU A 23 18.81 -15.13 17.57
C GLU A 23 19.64 -13.97 18.14
N LEU A 24 19.36 -12.74 17.69
CA LEU A 24 20.04 -11.51 18.14
C LEU A 24 19.39 -10.84 19.37
N ARG A 25 18.60 -11.58 20.15
CA ARG A 25 17.95 -11.06 21.37
C ARG A 25 18.93 -10.51 22.41
N ASN A 26 20.16 -11.04 22.43
CA ASN A 26 21.20 -10.66 23.38
C ASN A 26 22.00 -9.42 22.95
N THR A 27 21.74 -8.87 21.76
CA THR A 27 22.53 -7.75 21.20
C THR A 27 21.65 -6.56 20.76
N PRO A 28 20.72 -6.06 21.61
CA PRO A 28 19.82 -4.97 21.24
C PRO A 28 20.56 -3.67 20.92
N GLN A 29 21.70 -3.42 21.56
CA GLN A 29 22.50 -2.21 21.34
C GLN A 29 23.09 -2.17 19.92
N ALA A 30 23.64 -3.29 19.45
CA ALA A 30 24.22 -3.37 18.09
C ALA A 30 23.15 -3.14 17.00
N ILE A 31 21.93 -3.65 17.24
CA ILE A 31 20.78 -3.43 16.35
C ILE A 31 20.36 -1.95 16.38
N ALA A 32 20.28 -1.33 17.56
CA ALA A 32 19.93 0.08 17.70
C ALA A 32 20.94 0.99 16.99
N ASP A 33 22.24 0.74 17.19
CA ASP A 33 23.32 1.49 16.54
C ASP A 33 23.28 1.33 15.01
N PHE A 34 22.96 0.13 14.52
CA PHE A 34 22.76 -0.13 13.09
C PHE A 34 21.59 0.70 12.53
N HIS A 35 20.42 0.67 13.16
CA HIS A 35 19.26 1.45 12.72
C HIS A 35 19.43 2.96 12.86
N HIS A 36 20.23 3.41 13.83
CA HIS A 36 20.60 4.82 13.96
C HIS A 36 21.43 5.30 12.75
N LYS A 37 22.39 4.49 12.31
CA LYS A 37 23.23 4.79 11.13
C LYS A 37 22.50 4.56 9.81
N HIS A 38 21.50 3.67 9.80
CA HIS A 38 20.75 3.28 8.61
C HIS A 38 19.23 3.45 8.85
N PRO A 39 18.72 4.69 8.90
CA PRO A 39 17.31 4.96 9.24
C PRO A 39 16.31 4.37 8.23
N ALA A 40 16.74 4.15 6.98
CA ALA A 40 15.95 3.52 5.93
C ALA A 40 15.99 1.98 5.96
N ALA A 41 16.78 1.37 6.84
CA ALA A 41 16.85 -0.08 6.93
C ALA A 41 15.48 -0.67 7.34
N PRO A 42 15.13 -1.87 6.85
CA PRO A 42 13.89 -2.53 7.25
C PRO A 42 13.82 -2.70 8.76
N ARG A 43 12.74 -2.20 9.36
CA ARG A 43 12.44 -2.36 10.79
C ARG A 43 11.19 -3.22 10.95
N PRO A 44 11.04 -3.96 12.06
CA PRO A 44 9.75 -4.54 12.41
C PRO A 44 8.77 -3.38 12.53
N MET A 45 7.89 -3.23 11.54
CA MET A 45 6.79 -2.30 11.64
C MET A 45 5.91 -2.81 12.78
N PRO A 46 5.76 -2.07 13.90
CA PRO A 46 4.71 -2.41 14.85
C PRO A 46 3.44 -2.44 14.03
N THR A 47 2.72 -3.57 14.07
CA THR A 47 1.60 -3.90 13.19
C THR A 47 0.77 -2.63 12.99
N MET A 48 0.98 -1.95 11.86
CA MET A 48 0.35 -0.66 11.66
C MET A 48 -1.12 -1.04 11.56
N ARG A 49 -1.89 -0.71 12.60
CA ARG A 49 -3.35 -0.86 12.54
C ARG A 49 -3.83 0.22 11.59
N LEU A 50 -3.53 0.02 10.32
CA LEU A 50 -4.06 0.78 9.21
C LEU A 50 -5.57 0.59 9.30
N ARG A 51 -6.23 1.61 9.85
CA ARG A 51 -7.68 1.70 9.81
C ARG A 51 -8.02 2.09 8.39
N PHE A 52 -8.02 1.10 7.50
CA PHE A 52 -8.63 1.26 6.20
C PHE A 52 -10.10 1.55 6.46
N GLN A 53 -10.47 2.82 6.33
CA GLN A 53 -11.87 3.21 6.29
C GLN A 53 -12.34 2.97 4.86
N ALA A 54 -13.57 2.44 4.72
CA ALA A 54 -14.20 2.40 3.42
C ALA A 54 -14.28 3.84 2.89
N LEU A 55 -13.67 4.08 1.72
CA LEU A 55 -13.78 5.37 1.07
C LEU A 55 -15.21 5.50 0.57
N GLU A 56 -15.87 6.60 0.90
CA GLU A 56 -17.14 6.95 0.28
C GLU A 56 -16.91 7.23 -1.21
N ASN A 57 -17.70 6.60 -2.06
CA ASN A 57 -17.66 6.87 -3.48
C ASN A 57 -18.30 8.23 -3.76
N LEU A 58 -17.47 9.27 -3.88
CA LEU A 58 -17.87 10.63 -4.24
C LEU A 58 -18.05 10.83 -5.76
N THR A 59 -17.88 9.77 -6.57
CA THR A 59 -18.07 9.81 -8.03
C THR A 59 -19.48 9.42 -8.45
N VAL A 60 -20.39 9.16 -7.51
CA VAL A 60 -21.81 8.95 -7.83
C VAL A 60 -22.43 10.31 -8.16
N PRO A 61 -22.88 10.55 -9.41
CA PRO A 61 -23.44 11.84 -9.78
C PRO A 61 -24.75 12.07 -9.01
N THR A 62 -24.79 13.12 -8.19
CA THR A 62 -26.02 13.55 -7.47
C THR A 62 -27.11 14.03 -8.43
N ARG A 63 -26.71 14.42 -9.64
CA ARG A 63 -27.59 14.75 -10.76
C ARG A 63 -27.00 14.06 -11.99
N VAL A 64 -27.72 13.09 -12.53
CA VAL A 64 -27.39 12.56 -13.86
C VAL A 64 -27.65 13.70 -14.85
N PRO A 65 -26.63 14.18 -15.58
CA PRO A 65 -26.85 15.19 -16.60
C PRO A 65 -27.76 14.59 -17.69
N HIS A 66 -28.80 15.33 -18.10
CA HIS A 66 -29.69 14.97 -19.23
C HIS A 66 -28.96 14.91 -20.60
N GLN A 67 -27.66 15.17 -20.60
CA GLN A 67 -26.77 15.06 -21.74
C GLN A 67 -25.47 14.44 -21.22
N LEU A 68 -25.30 13.14 -21.45
CA LEU A 68 -24.04 12.46 -21.18
C LEU A 68 -23.12 12.68 -22.38
N PHE A 69 -21.91 13.16 -22.11
CA PHE A 69 -20.86 13.22 -23.12
C PHE A 69 -20.35 11.80 -23.37
N ASN A 70 -20.60 11.28 -24.55
CA ASN A 70 -20.09 9.99 -25.01
C ASN A 70 -18.65 10.19 -25.50
N TRP A 71 -17.69 9.61 -24.78
CA TRP A 71 -16.26 9.78 -25.06
C TRP A 71 -15.78 8.91 -26.23
N GLU A 72 -16.56 7.92 -26.66
CA GLU A 72 -16.20 7.01 -27.76
C GLU A 72 -16.45 7.64 -29.13
N ASP A 73 -17.48 8.48 -29.25
CA ASP A 73 -17.88 9.14 -30.51
C ASP A 73 -17.85 10.67 -30.46
N GLY A 74 -17.59 11.26 -29.30
CA GLY A 74 -17.48 12.71 -29.10
C GLY A 74 -18.83 13.44 -29.14
N THR A 75 -19.94 12.72 -28.99
CA THR A 75 -21.29 13.30 -29.06
C THR A 75 -21.96 13.40 -27.69
N PHE A 76 -22.94 14.28 -27.55
CA PHE A 76 -23.80 14.33 -26.37
C PHE A 76 -25.05 13.51 -26.64
N GLU A 77 -25.24 12.42 -25.91
CA GLU A 77 -26.49 11.64 -25.97
C GLU A 77 -27.61 12.50 -25.40
N ARG A 78 -28.63 12.84 -26.22
CA ARG A 78 -29.87 13.42 -25.71
C ARG A 78 -30.72 12.27 -25.19
N ASP A 79 -31.21 12.40 -23.94
CA ASP A 79 -32.18 11.51 -23.33
C ASP A 79 -33.17 10.96 -24.38
N LEU A 80 -33.04 9.68 -24.72
CA LEU A 80 -34.10 8.93 -25.38
C LEU A 80 -35.23 8.88 -24.36
N HIS A 81 -36.15 9.84 -24.52
CA HIS A 81 -37.38 9.96 -23.77
C HIS A 81 -37.96 8.58 -23.47
N TRP A 82 -38.21 8.36 -22.18
CA TRP A 82 -39.09 7.34 -21.66
C TRP A 82 -40.32 7.13 -22.56
N SER A 83 -40.26 6.12 -23.43
CA SER A 83 -41.44 5.66 -24.18
C SER A 83 -42.24 4.72 -23.28
N ARG A 84 -43.01 5.32 -22.36
CA ARG A 84 -44.29 4.73 -21.96
C ARG A 84 -45.23 4.98 -23.13
N ASP A 85 -45.32 4.02 -24.03
CA ASP A 85 -46.56 3.73 -24.77
C ASP A 85 -46.47 2.30 -25.29
N ALA A 86 -46.66 1.36 -24.37
CA ALA A 86 -47.21 0.05 -24.71
C ALA A 86 -48.72 0.25 -24.91
N THR A 87 -49.20 0.20 -26.15
CA THR A 87 -50.63 0.07 -26.46
C THR A 87 -50.89 -1.34 -26.98
N ILE A 88 -51.98 -1.93 -26.45
CA ILE A 88 -52.58 -3.23 -26.76
C ILE A 88 -52.94 -3.32 -28.24
#